data_AF-A0AAN7ERN9-F1
#
_entry.id   AF-A0AAN7ERN9-F1
#
_cell.length_a   1.000
_cell.length_b   1.000
_cell.length_c   1.000
_cell.angle_alpha   90.00
_cell.angle_beta   90.00
_cell.angle_gamma   90.00
#
_symmetry.space_group_name_H-M   'P 1'
#
loop_
_entity.id
_entity.type
_entity.pdbx_description
1 polymer ?
#
loop_
_entity_poly.entity_id
_entity_poly.type
_entity_poly.pdbx_seq_one_letter_code
_entity_poly.pdbx_strand_id
1 'polypeptide(L)'
;MFIDLHSGSPTVVSLKKLLGGHHPVSSLDERIVRDYRKAEGKIMNETLEEYHSICHGEGVQAQRVWIEMDDIGKGIVELISRDGIKELVMGGALDKHYKEKMSLRSKKAKYVCKRAPLSCRVLFICNSRLIYTRFA
;
A
#
# COMPACT_ATOMS: atom_id res chain seq x y z
N MET A 1 -10.36 6.71 1.24
CA MET A 1 -9.24 6.02 1.91
C MET A 1 -8.05 5.99 0.95
N PHE A 2 -7.04 6.82 1.18
CA PHE A 2 -5.78 6.77 0.44
C PHE A 2 -4.86 5.80 1.18
N ILE A 3 -4.49 4.69 0.53
CA ILE A 3 -3.46 3.81 1.08
C ILE A 3 -2.15 4.17 0.38
N ASP A 4 -1.28 4.95 1.06
CA ASP A 4 0.13 4.96 0.68
C ASP A 4 0.73 3.60 1.08
N LEU A 5 1.18 2.85 0.09
CA LEU A 5 1.76 1.52 0.28
C LEU A 5 3.26 1.64 0.14
N HIS A 6 3.89 2.04 1.23
CA HIS A 6 5.32 1.92 1.37
C HIS A 6 5.72 0.45 1.25
N SER A 7 6.73 0.19 0.44
CA SER A 7 7.16 -1.15 0.08
C SER A 7 8.02 -1.78 1.17
N GLY A 8 7.47 -2.75 1.91
CA GLY A 8 8.24 -3.72 2.69
C GLY A 8 7.60 -5.10 2.52
N SER A 9 8.40 -6.14 2.28
CA SER A 9 7.92 -7.53 2.31
C SER A 9 8.37 -8.13 3.65
N PRO A 10 7.50 -8.79 4.42
CA PRO A 10 7.78 -9.32 5.77
C PRO A 10 8.80 -10.47 5.80
N THR A 11 9.04 -11.16 4.67
CA THR A 11 10.04 -12.23 4.52
C THR A 11 11.40 -11.74 4.00
N VAL A 12 11.46 -10.52 3.46
CA VAL A 12 12.69 -9.83 3.11
C VAL A 12 12.63 -8.44 3.72
N VAL A 13 13.15 -8.31 4.94
CA VAL A 13 13.48 -7.02 5.53
C VAL A 13 14.31 -6.28 4.50
N SER A 14 13.75 -5.21 3.92
CA SER A 14 14.42 -4.45 2.88
C SER A 14 15.42 -3.51 3.55
N LEU A 15 16.49 -4.06 4.13
CA LEU A 15 17.66 -3.36 4.69
C LEU A 15 18.49 -2.64 3.61
N LYS A 16 17.85 -2.22 2.53
CA LYS A 16 18.45 -1.47 1.42
C LYS A 16 19.14 -0.19 1.88
N LYS A 17 18.70 0.37 3.03
CA LYS A 17 19.25 1.61 3.59
C LYS A 17 20.38 1.40 4.60
N LEU A 18 20.65 0.16 5.05
CA LEU A 18 21.65 -0.11 6.11
C LEU A 18 22.81 -1.01 5.66
N LEU A 19 22.58 -2.02 4.79
CA LEU A 19 23.56 -3.09 4.55
C LEU A 19 23.75 -3.52 3.08
N GLY A 20 23.17 -2.80 2.10
CA GLY A 20 23.53 -3.00 0.70
C GLY A 20 23.11 -4.35 0.05
N GLY A 21 22.16 -5.09 0.62
CA GLY A 21 21.72 -6.38 0.03
C GLY A 21 20.40 -6.94 0.57
N HIS A 22 19.88 -7.99 -0.09
CA HIS A 22 18.77 -8.82 0.38
C HIS A 22 19.32 -9.99 1.19
N HIS A 23 18.94 -10.11 2.46
CA HIS A 23 19.36 -11.24 3.32
C HIS A 23 18.11 -11.97 3.85
N PRO A 24 18.10 -13.31 3.87
CA PRO A 24 17.03 -14.07 4.52
C PRO A 24 16.88 -13.66 5.99
N VAL A 25 15.65 -13.57 6.48
CA VAL A 25 15.37 -13.26 7.89
C VAL A 25 16.02 -14.27 8.85
N SER A 26 16.18 -15.52 8.40
CA SER A 26 16.83 -16.60 9.16
C SER A 26 18.34 -16.42 9.35
N SER A 27 18.98 -15.50 8.63
CA SER A 27 20.42 -15.19 8.76
C SER A 27 20.69 -13.90 9.54
N LEU A 28 19.65 -13.27 10.10
CA LEU A 28 19.74 -12.00 10.81
C LEU A 28 19.48 -12.19 12.31
N ASP A 29 20.14 -11.38 13.13
CA ASP A 29 19.86 -11.33 14.57
C ASP A 29 18.38 -10.97 14.80
N GLU A 30 17.66 -11.83 15.52
CA GLU A 30 16.24 -11.63 15.82
C GLU A 30 15.96 -10.27 16.49
N ARG A 31 16.92 -9.73 17.25
CA ARG A 31 16.81 -8.40 17.86
C ARG A 31 16.76 -7.31 16.80
N ILE A 32 17.60 -7.39 15.78
CA ILE A 32 17.58 -6.46 14.64
C ILE A 32 16.25 -6.55 13.89
N VAL A 33 15.74 -7.77 13.67
CA VAL A 33 14.44 -7.98 13.01
C VAL A 33 13.30 -7.38 13.83
N ARG A 34 13.29 -7.58 15.16
CA ARG A 34 12.29 -7.00 16.06
C ARG A 34 12.34 -5.47 16.08
N ASP A 35 13.54 -4.90 16.22
CA ASP A 35 13.72 -3.45 16.27
C ASP A 35 13.29 -2.79 14.95
N TYR A 36 13.61 -3.42 13.81
CA TYR A 36 13.18 -2.97 12.50
C TYR A 36 11.65 -3.00 12.35
N ARG A 37 10.99 -4.12 12.71
CA ARG A 37 9.52 -4.23 12.65
C ARG A 37 8.83 -3.19 13.53
N LYS A 38 9.39 -2.94 14.73
CA LYS A 38 8.88 -1.90 15.63
C LYS A 38 9.02 -0.50 15.00
N ALA A 39 10.15 -0.23 14.34
CA ALA A 39 10.36 1.03 13.64
C ALA A 39 9.39 1.20 12.46
N GLU A 40 9.19 0.17 11.63
CA GLU A 40 8.21 0.21 10.54
C GLU A 40 6.78 0.38 11.05
N GLY A 41 6.39 -0.33 12.11
CA GLY A 41 5.07 -0.18 12.73
C GLY A 41 4.83 1.22 13.29
N LYS A 42 5.86 1.84 13.87
CA LYS A 42 5.80 3.23 14.33
C LYS A 42 5.57 4.21 13.17
N ILE A 43 6.36 4.09 12.09
CA ILE A 43 6.21 4.92 10.89
C ILE A 43 4.79 4.78 10.31
N MET A 44 4.31 3.53 10.15
CA MET A 44 2.96 3.26 9.66
C MET A 44 1.90 3.95 10.52
N ASN A 45 2.00 3.82 11.85
CA ASN A 45 1.00 4.40 12.75
C ASN A 45 1.00 5.93 12.71
N GLU A 46 2.19 6.55 12.68
CA GLU A 46 2.34 8.00 12.54
C GLU A 46 1.73 8.51 11.23
N THR A 47 2.01 7.85 10.09
CA THR A 47 1.42 8.20 8.80
C THR A 47 -0.10 8.05 8.78
N LEU A 48 -0.64 6.94 9.34
CA LEU A 48 -2.09 6.75 9.40
C LEU A 48 -2.79 7.76 10.32
N GLU A 49 -2.14 8.19 11.41
CA GLU A 49 -2.66 9.23 12.30
C GLU A 49 -2.68 10.60 11.62
N GLU A 50 -1.66 10.93 10.82
CA GLU A 50 -1.64 12.16 10.01
C GLU A 50 -2.82 12.21 9.05
N TYR A 51 -3.04 11.15 8.27
CA TYR A 51 -4.20 11.09 7.36
C TYR A 51 -5.53 11.12 8.09
N HIS A 52 -5.63 10.43 9.23
CA HIS A 52 -6.85 10.45 10.05
C HIS A 52 -7.15 11.86 10.56
N SER A 53 -6.12 12.59 11.00
CA SER A 53 -6.23 13.98 11.45
C SER A 53 -6.65 14.93 10.33
N ILE A 54 -6.11 14.75 9.12
CA ILE A 54 -6.54 15.50 7.92
C ILE A 54 -8.02 15.24 7.64
N CYS A 55 -8.46 13.98 7.62
CA CYS A 55 -9.86 13.65 7.40
C CYS A 55 -10.77 14.25 8.47
N HIS A 56 -10.37 14.17 9.74
CA HIS A 56 -11.12 14.74 10.85
C HIS A 56 -11.25 16.26 10.74
N GLY A 57 -10.17 16.95 10.35
CA GLY A 57 -10.17 18.41 10.11
C GLY A 57 -11.14 18.82 8.99
N GLU A 58 -11.33 17.97 7.99
CA GLU A 58 -12.31 18.15 6.90
C GLU A 58 -13.73 17.66 7.27
N GLY A 59 -13.97 17.27 8.53
CA GLY A 59 -15.27 16.77 8.99
C GLY A 59 -15.64 15.37 8.46
N VAL A 60 -14.67 14.63 7.92
CA VAL A 60 -14.85 13.28 7.38
C VAL A 60 -14.64 12.25 8.48
N GLN A 61 -15.63 11.38 8.69
CA GLN A 61 -15.45 10.21 9.54
C GLN A 61 -14.53 9.20 8.84
N ALA A 62 -13.32 9.05 9.35
CA ALA A 62 -12.32 8.11 8.84
C ALA A 62 -12.09 6.96 9.82
N GLN A 63 -11.77 5.78 9.27
CA GLN A 63 -11.30 4.64 10.04
C GLN A 63 -9.93 4.23 9.51
N ARG A 64 -9.04 3.83 10.41
CA ARG A 64 -7.76 3.22 10.07
C ARG A 64 -7.92 1.70 10.04
N VAL A 65 -7.46 1.08 8.97
CA VAL A 65 -7.41 -0.38 8.82
C VAL A 65 -6.05 -0.79 8.29
N TRP A 66 -5.53 -1.93 8.76
CA TRP A 66 -4.28 -2.51 8.30
C TRP A 66 -4.34 -4.04 8.32
N ILE A 67 -3.39 -4.67 7.64
CA ILE A 67 -3.20 -6.12 7.63
C ILE A 67 -1.71 -6.42 7.50
N GLU A 68 -1.22 -7.42 8.23
CA GLU A 68 0.12 -7.96 8.04
C GLU A 68 0.06 -9.05 6.97
N MET A 69 0.67 -8.80 5.80
CA MET A 69 0.69 -9.78 4.70
C MET A 69 1.92 -9.61 3.81
N ASP A 70 2.43 -10.73 3.27
CA ASP A 70 3.67 -10.73 2.50
C ASP A 70 3.61 -9.99 1.17
N ASP A 71 2.45 -10.07 0.54
CA ASP A 71 2.18 -9.43 -0.74
C ASP A 71 1.17 -8.29 -0.53
N ILE A 72 1.64 -7.07 -0.79
CA ILE A 72 0.83 -5.86 -0.69
C ILE A 72 -0.43 -5.92 -1.56
N GLY A 73 -0.34 -6.45 -2.78
CA GLY A 73 -1.49 -6.56 -3.67
C GLY A 73 -2.55 -7.51 -3.10
N LYS A 74 -2.12 -8.64 -2.53
CA LYS A 74 -3.02 -9.57 -1.80
C LYS A 74 -3.62 -8.91 -0.56
N GLY A 75 -2.81 -8.22 0.25
CA GLY A 75 -3.28 -7.56 1.46
C GLY A 75 -4.38 -6.53 1.17
N ILE A 76 -4.25 -5.75 0.09
CA ILE A 76 -5.30 -4.81 -0.34
C ILE A 76 -6.58 -5.55 -0.73
N VAL A 77 -6.48 -6.61 -1.54
CA VAL A 77 -7.64 -7.39 -1.99
C VAL A 77 -8.35 -8.06 -0.81
N GLU A 78 -7.59 -8.53 0.17
CA GLU A 78 -8.11 -9.09 1.42
C GLU A 78 -8.86 -8.01 2.21
N LEU A 79 -8.27 -6.82 2.40
CA LEU A 79 -8.94 -5.71 3.07
C LEU A 79 -10.24 -5.30 2.38
N ILE A 80 -10.27 -5.25 1.04
CA ILE A 80 -11.49 -4.95 0.29
C ILE A 80 -12.59 -5.96 0.61
N SER A 81 -12.23 -7.24 0.64
CA SER A 81 -13.17 -8.35 0.83
C SER A 81 -13.67 -8.40 2.28
N ARG A 82 -12.75 -8.33 3.24
CA ARG A 82 -13.01 -8.40 4.67
C ARG A 82 -13.85 -7.23 5.17
N ASP A 83 -13.51 -6.01 4.74
CA ASP A 83 -14.10 -4.77 5.26
C ASP A 83 -15.22 -4.25 4.33
N GLY A 84 -15.55 -4.98 3.26
CA GLY A 84 -16.65 -4.65 2.35
C GLY A 84 -16.47 -3.35 1.57
N ILE A 85 -15.22 -2.96 1.28
CA ILE A 85 -14.88 -1.68 0.65
C ILE A 85 -15.53 -1.59 -0.74
N LYS A 86 -16.35 -0.55 -0.94
CA LYS A 86 -17.08 -0.33 -2.21
C LYS A 86 -16.30 0.48 -3.23
N GLU A 87 -15.40 1.33 -2.76
CA GLU A 87 -14.54 2.14 -3.63
C GLU A 87 -13.13 2.26 -3.05
N LEU A 88 -12.13 2.01 -3.89
CA LEU A 88 -10.71 2.17 -3.57
C LEU A 88 -10.07 3.19 -4.51
N VAL A 89 -9.33 4.16 -3.94
CA VAL A 89 -8.43 5.04 -4.68
C VAL A 89 -6.99 4.62 -4.41
N MET A 90 -6.21 4.36 -5.46
CA MET A 90 -4.80 3.94 -5.32
C MET A 90 -3.88 4.48 -6.41
N GLY A 91 -2.59 4.59 -6.11
CA GLY A 91 -1.58 4.97 -7.10
C GLY A 91 -1.36 3.91 -8.18
N GLY A 92 -1.32 4.32 -9.46
CA GLY A 92 -1.19 3.40 -10.60
C GLY A 92 0.18 3.36 -11.30
N ALA A 93 1.05 4.37 -11.12
CA ALA A 93 2.35 4.47 -11.79
C ALA A 93 3.43 5.13 -10.93
N LEU A 94 4.71 4.96 -11.31
CA LEU A 94 5.85 5.71 -10.74
C LEU A 94 6.04 7.00 -11.57
N ASP A 95 6.16 8.15 -10.90
CA ASP A 95 6.19 9.51 -11.47
C ASP A 95 7.05 9.70 -12.73
N LYS A 96 8.18 8.99 -12.81
CA LYS A 96 9.15 9.11 -13.91
C LYS A 96 8.72 8.54 -15.27
N HIS A 97 7.51 7.98 -15.38
CA HIS A 97 7.04 7.30 -16.60
C HIS A 97 5.74 7.88 -17.19
N TYR A 98 5.49 9.17 -16.97
CA TYR A 98 4.33 9.88 -17.52
C TYR A 98 4.30 9.99 -19.06
N LYS A 99 5.26 9.40 -19.79
CA LYS A 99 5.32 9.45 -21.26
C LYS A 99 4.56 8.28 -21.92
N GLU A 100 3.47 8.65 -22.61
CA GLU A 100 2.84 8.01 -23.78
C GLU A 100 1.98 6.75 -23.69
N LYS A 101 1.85 6.06 -22.55
CA LYS A 101 0.75 5.07 -22.38
C LYS A 101 0.20 5.10 -20.96
N MET A 102 -1.02 5.66 -20.79
CA MET A 102 -1.83 5.65 -19.55
C MET A 102 -2.22 4.22 -19.15
N SER A 103 -1.23 3.43 -18.80
CA SER A 103 -1.37 2.03 -18.41
C SER A 103 -0.87 1.88 -16.99
N LEU A 104 -1.54 1.05 -16.20
CA LEU A 104 -1.07 0.69 -14.86
C LEU A 104 0.36 0.15 -14.97
N ARG A 105 1.32 0.77 -14.30
CA ARG A 105 2.74 0.34 -14.32
C ARG A 105 3.12 -0.40 -13.05
N SER A 106 2.52 -0.04 -11.93
CA SER A 106 2.77 -0.72 -10.65
C SER A 106 2.29 -2.17 -10.70
N LYS A 107 3.17 -3.12 -10.33
CA LYS A 107 2.80 -4.55 -10.19
C LYS A 107 1.65 -4.73 -9.20
N LYS A 108 1.66 -3.94 -8.11
CA LYS A 108 0.62 -3.92 -7.08
C LYS A 108 -0.71 -3.42 -7.67
N ALA A 109 -0.68 -2.32 -8.42
CA ALA A 109 -1.85 -1.78 -9.09
C ALA A 109 -2.45 -2.75 -10.11
N LYS A 110 -1.61 -3.40 -10.92
CA LYS A 110 -2.05 -4.45 -11.86
C LYS A 110 -2.67 -5.64 -11.12
N TYR A 111 -2.13 -6.02 -9.97
CA TYR A 111 -2.68 -7.11 -9.17
C TYR A 111 -4.07 -6.77 -8.64
N VAL A 112 -4.21 -5.63 -7.97
CA VAL A 112 -5.51 -5.16 -7.43
C VAL A 112 -6.53 -4.99 -8.55
N CYS A 113 -6.13 -4.39 -9.68
CA CYS A 113 -6.98 -4.26 -10.86
C CYS A 113 -7.53 -5.61 -11.37
N LYS A 114 -6.76 -6.69 -11.25
CA LYS A 114 -7.18 -8.01 -11.72
C LYS A 114 -7.96 -8.79 -10.66
N ARG A 115 -7.72 -8.53 -9.39
CA ARG A 115 -8.09 -9.44 -8.29
C ARG A 115 -9.06 -8.86 -7.27
N ALA A 116 -9.27 -7.54 -7.24
CA ALA A 116 -10.27 -6.95 -6.35
C ALA A 116 -11.66 -7.56 -6.64
N PRO A 117 -12.54 -7.73 -5.64
CA PRO A 117 -13.92 -8.15 -5.86
C PRO A 117 -14.65 -7.27 -6.88
N LEU A 118 -15.61 -7.84 -7.60
CA LEU A 118 -16.50 -7.08 -8.49
C LEU A 118 -17.39 -6.11 -7.68
N SER A 119 -17.62 -6.35 -6.40
CA SER A 119 -18.33 -5.40 -5.54
C SER A 119 -17.57 -4.09 -5.24
N CYS A 120 -16.35 -3.92 -5.77
CA CYS A 120 -15.47 -2.80 -5.48
C CYS A 120 -15.00 -2.09 -6.76
N ARG A 121 -15.34 -0.80 -6.88
CA ARG A 121 -14.81 0.09 -7.91
C ARG A 121 -13.41 0.55 -7.52
N VAL A 122 -12.45 0.51 -8.44
CA VAL A 122 -11.06 0.92 -8.17
C VAL A 122 -10.63 2.06 -9.10
N LEU A 123 -10.27 3.20 -8.52
CA LEU A 123 -9.77 4.38 -9.20
C LEU A 123 -8.24 4.42 -9.07
N PHE A 124 -7.56 4.47 -10.20
CA PHE A 124 -6.10 4.55 -10.25
C PHE A 124 -5.67 5.96 -10.61
N ILE A 125 -4.86 6.57 -9.75
CA ILE A 125 -4.38 7.94 -9.91
C ILE A 125 -2.85 7.98 -10.11
N CYS A 126 -2.37 9.02 -10.79
CA CYS A 126 -0.96 9.36 -10.93
C CYS A 126 -0.85 10.88 -11.09
N ASN A 127 0.04 11.55 -10.34
CA ASN A 127 0.18 13.01 -10.37
C ASN A 127 -1.17 13.75 -10.26
N SER A 128 -2.01 13.34 -9.31
CA SER A 128 -3.35 13.89 -9.07
C SER A 128 -4.34 13.75 -10.24
N ARG A 129 -4.05 12.93 -11.26
CA ARG A 129 -4.93 12.65 -12.39
C ARG A 129 -5.44 11.22 -12.33
N LEU A 130 -6.73 11.03 -12.60
CA LEU A 130 -7.31 9.71 -12.84
C LEU A 130 -6.77 9.15 -14.16
N ILE A 131 -6.09 8.00 -14.09
CA ILE A 131 -5.49 7.36 -15.27
C ILE A 131 -6.23 6.09 -15.70
N TYR A 132 -6.95 5.44 -14.79
CA TYR A 132 -7.74 4.25 -15.10
C TYR A 132 -8.80 4.01 -14.02
N THR A 133 -9.98 3.56 -14.42
CA THR A 133 -11.03 3.09 -13.51
C THR A 133 -11.34 1.64 -13.84
N ARG A 134 -11.30 0.79 -12.82
CA ARG A 134 -11.88 -0.55 -12.87
C ARG A 134 -13.30 -0.46 -12.32
N PHE A 135 -14.28 -0.73 -13.17
CA PHE A 135 -15.67 -0.83 -12.75
C PHE A 135 -15.94 -2.15 -12.00
N ALA A 136 -16.98 -2.08 -11.18
CA ALA A 136 -17.60 -3.21 -10.50
C ALA A 136 -18.21 -4.19 -11.51
#